data_AF-A0A1X0RJN7-F1
#
_entry.id   AF-A0A1X0RJN7-F1
#
_cell.length_a   1.000
_cell.length_b   1.000
_cell.length_c   1.000
_cell.angle_alpha   90.00
_cell.angle_beta   90.00
_cell.angle_gamma   90.00
#
_symmetry.space_group_name_H-M   'P 1'
#
loop_
_entity.id
_entity.type
_entity.pdbx_description
1 polymer ?
#
loop_
_entity_poly.entity_id
_entity_poly.type
_entity_poly.pdbx_seq_one_letter_code
_entity_poly.pdbx_strand_id
1 'polypeptide(L)'
;MNEEILQLAEATDLPTKKPSDAFSSLQNKINVCEPSTRLLRKTIKLHIAETIDIFDPIIHADLNFTEVLCTHFPRNPLLQKQLERNAGFLTTIPILHNLFVSRNDILDMQWVEKTASATGNTKWDGVVFVVENKTVTPMFVELSGGINFNSTDKKETDDEKKLLIANIFKLDMILYFESLTYFDDYYVKRTHFTVSCPSTCSKLIDFVAKIPQMFEYRQGILNLIKEMILL
;
A
#
# COMPACT_ATOMS: atom_id res chain seq x y z
N MET A 1 8.16 -14.90 26.57
CA MET A 1 7.43 -14.60 25.32
C MET A 1 6.71 -15.87 24.94
N ASN A 2 5.37 -15.84 24.83
CA ASN A 2 4.54 -17.04 24.69
C ASN A 2 4.85 -17.73 23.33
N GLU A 3 4.92 -19.06 23.30
CA GLU A 3 5.24 -19.83 22.08
C GLU A 3 4.26 -19.55 20.94
N GLU A 4 2.97 -19.35 21.27
CA GLU A 4 1.91 -18.90 20.36
C GLU A 4 2.20 -17.52 19.73
N ILE A 5 2.76 -16.57 20.49
CA ILE A 5 3.11 -15.24 19.97
C ILE A 5 4.27 -15.36 18.98
N LEU A 6 5.21 -16.27 19.21
CA LEU A 6 6.32 -16.52 18.30
C LEU A 6 5.82 -17.17 17.00
N GLN A 7 4.95 -18.17 17.09
CA GLN A 7 4.34 -18.82 15.93
C GLN A 7 3.49 -17.84 15.11
N LEU A 8 2.70 -16.99 15.78
CA LEU A 8 1.94 -15.92 15.11
C LEU A 8 2.86 -14.89 14.44
N ALA A 9 3.96 -14.52 15.10
CA ALA A 9 4.94 -13.59 14.52
C ALA A 9 5.60 -14.16 13.27
N GLU A 10 5.99 -15.44 13.30
CA GLU A 10 6.58 -16.15 12.16
C GLU A 10 5.58 -16.33 11.01
N ALA A 11 4.35 -16.75 11.32
CA ALA A 11 3.32 -17.01 10.31
C ALA A 11 2.84 -15.74 9.59
N THR A 12 2.99 -14.58 10.22
CA THR A 12 2.52 -13.30 9.67
C THR A 12 3.66 -12.35 9.30
N ASP A 13 4.92 -12.76 9.39
CA ASP A 13 6.05 -11.88 9.07
C ASP A 13 6.13 -11.59 7.57
N LEU A 14 6.54 -10.35 7.25
CA LEU A 14 6.78 -9.99 5.86
C LEU A 14 8.09 -10.60 5.37
N PRO A 15 8.14 -11.10 4.13
CA PRO A 15 9.38 -11.59 3.56
C PRO A 15 10.37 -10.44 3.39
N THR A 16 11.63 -10.66 3.77
CA THR A 16 12.69 -9.70 3.49
C THR A 16 12.88 -9.55 1.98
N LYS A 17 12.81 -8.32 1.49
CA LYS A 17 13.02 -8.02 0.07
C LYS A 17 13.97 -6.84 -0.06
N LYS A 18 15.21 -7.15 -0.46
CA LYS A 18 16.19 -6.11 -0.77
C LYS A 18 15.67 -5.27 -1.94
N PRO A 19 15.66 -3.92 -1.83
CA PRO A 19 15.40 -3.07 -2.99
C PRO A 19 16.48 -3.25 -4.06
N SER A 20 16.22 -2.78 -5.28
CA SER A 20 17.26 -2.77 -6.31
C SER A 20 18.45 -1.89 -5.89
N ASP A 21 19.65 -2.23 -6.33
CA ASP A 21 20.84 -1.42 -6.03
C ASP A 21 20.71 0.00 -6.60
N ALA A 22 20.02 0.14 -7.74
CA ALA A 22 19.66 1.44 -8.31
C ALA A 22 18.74 2.22 -7.37
N PHE A 23 17.69 1.61 -6.81
CA PHE A 23 16.85 2.27 -5.81
C PHE A 23 17.63 2.62 -4.55
N SER A 24 18.50 1.75 -4.03
CA SER A 24 19.32 2.07 -2.86
C SER A 24 20.21 3.28 -3.11
N SER A 25 20.80 3.39 -4.30
CA SER A 25 21.55 4.57 -4.73
C SER A 25 20.67 5.82 -4.78
N LEU A 26 19.47 5.72 -5.37
CA LEU A 26 18.49 6.81 -5.41
C LEU A 26 18.09 7.29 -4.00
N GLN A 27 17.77 6.36 -3.11
CA GLN A 27 17.33 6.62 -1.76
C GLN A 27 18.39 7.40 -0.99
N ASN A 28 19.67 7.02 -1.12
CA ASN A 28 20.78 7.76 -0.54
C ASN A 28 20.86 9.20 -1.08
N LYS A 29 20.69 9.40 -2.40
CA LYS A 29 20.65 10.74 -3.00
C LYS A 29 19.45 11.57 -2.51
N ILE A 30 18.30 10.95 -2.29
CA ILE A 30 17.09 11.61 -1.77
C ILE A 30 17.26 12.01 -0.30
N ASN A 31 17.85 11.15 0.53
CA ASN A 31 18.04 11.39 1.96
C ASN A 31 18.93 12.62 2.25
N VAL A 32 19.85 12.94 1.36
CA VAL A 32 20.72 14.14 1.47
C VAL A 32 20.24 15.32 0.64
N CYS A 33 19.14 15.17 -0.11
CA CYS A 33 18.59 16.23 -0.93
C CYS A 33 17.93 17.30 -0.05
N GLU A 34 18.17 18.58 -0.35
CA GLU A 34 17.44 19.65 0.31
C GLU A 34 15.91 19.49 0.10
N PRO A 35 15.07 19.78 1.13
CA PRO A 35 13.62 19.64 1.05
C PRO A 35 12.97 20.61 0.04
N SER A 36 13.03 20.26 -1.24
CA SER A 36 12.48 21.04 -2.33
C SER A 36 11.90 20.12 -3.40
N THR A 37 10.63 20.31 -3.74
CA THR A 37 9.94 19.53 -4.79
C THR A 37 10.70 19.59 -6.11
N ARG A 38 11.28 20.75 -6.42
CA ARG A 38 12.07 20.95 -7.64
C ARG A 38 13.35 20.12 -7.61
N LEU A 39 14.08 20.15 -6.49
CA LEU A 39 15.34 19.43 -6.35
C LEU A 39 15.09 17.92 -6.28
N LEU A 40 14.12 17.45 -5.49
CA LEU A 40 13.75 16.04 -5.40
C LEU A 40 13.39 15.46 -6.77
N ARG A 41 12.53 16.14 -7.55
CA ARG A 41 12.17 15.71 -8.91
C ARG A 41 13.37 15.69 -9.84
N LYS A 42 14.24 16.70 -9.76
CA LYS A 42 15.48 16.74 -10.55
C LYS A 42 16.39 15.57 -10.19
N THR A 43 16.60 15.31 -8.90
CA THR A 43 17.43 14.22 -8.38
C THR A 43 16.93 12.85 -8.87
N ILE A 44 15.62 12.60 -8.77
CA ILE A 44 15.03 11.34 -9.23
C ILE A 44 15.22 11.16 -10.74
N LYS A 45 14.83 12.16 -11.53
CA LYS A 45 14.90 12.07 -12.99
C LYS A 45 16.33 11.92 -13.52
N LEU A 46 17.26 12.70 -12.98
CA LEU A 46 18.67 12.59 -13.36
C LEU A 46 19.23 11.23 -12.98
N HIS A 47 18.94 10.74 -11.77
CA HIS A 47 19.45 9.44 -11.36
C HIS A 47 18.92 8.30 -12.24
N ILE A 48 17.63 8.30 -12.58
CA ILE A 48 17.06 7.30 -13.49
C ILE A 48 17.76 7.38 -14.86
N ALA A 49 17.89 8.58 -15.44
CA ALA A 49 18.53 8.77 -16.75
C ALA A 49 20.03 8.42 -16.76
N GLU A 50 20.73 8.61 -15.64
CA GLU A 50 22.16 8.28 -15.49
C GLU A 50 22.40 6.78 -15.26
N THR A 51 21.45 6.09 -14.63
CA THR A 51 21.64 4.71 -14.13
C THR A 51 21.00 3.68 -15.05
N ILE A 52 19.93 4.06 -15.76
CA ILE A 52 19.11 3.16 -16.56
C ILE A 52 19.12 3.62 -18.02
N ASP A 53 19.72 2.81 -18.91
CA ASP A 53 19.79 3.07 -20.34
C ASP A 53 18.41 3.00 -21.01
N ILE A 54 17.69 1.89 -20.79
CA ILE A 54 16.32 1.70 -21.27
C ILE A 54 15.41 1.51 -20.06
N PHE A 55 14.61 2.56 -19.77
CA PHE A 55 13.67 2.51 -18.66
C PHE A 55 12.44 1.68 -18.99
N ASP A 56 12.20 0.67 -18.17
CA ASP A 56 11.03 -0.20 -18.21
C ASP A 56 10.32 -0.18 -16.83
N PRO A 57 9.05 0.24 -16.74
CA PRO A 57 8.32 0.33 -15.47
C PRO A 57 8.09 -1.00 -14.74
N ILE A 58 8.12 -2.12 -15.46
CA ILE A 58 7.92 -3.47 -14.90
C ILE A 58 9.25 -3.96 -14.31
N ILE A 59 10.35 -3.79 -15.05
CA ILE A 59 11.70 -4.20 -14.61
C ILE A 59 12.20 -3.30 -13.48
N HIS A 60 11.99 -1.98 -13.60
CA HIS A 60 12.46 -0.95 -12.67
C HIS A 60 11.32 -0.46 -11.75
N ALA A 61 10.51 -1.39 -11.26
CA ALA A 61 9.26 -1.09 -10.56
C ALA A 61 9.43 -0.18 -9.32
N ASP A 62 10.53 -0.32 -8.57
CA ASP A 62 10.82 0.53 -7.41
C ASP A 62 11.20 1.97 -7.80
N LEU A 63 11.98 2.14 -8.85
CA LEU A 63 12.29 3.45 -9.43
C LEU A 63 11.04 4.11 -10.02
N ASN A 64 10.23 3.36 -10.77
CA ASN A 64 8.95 3.83 -11.30
C ASN A 64 8.01 4.27 -10.17
N PHE A 65 7.85 3.41 -9.15
CA PHE A 65 7.03 3.71 -7.98
C PHE A 65 7.48 5.01 -7.29
N THR A 66 8.79 5.17 -7.11
CA THR A 66 9.38 6.37 -6.52
C THR A 66 9.11 7.61 -7.36
N GLU A 67 9.39 7.57 -8.66
CA GLU A 67 9.18 8.72 -9.54
C GLU A 67 7.73 9.17 -9.58
N VAL A 68 6.80 8.23 -9.75
CA VAL A 68 5.38 8.52 -9.87
C VAL A 68 4.84 9.11 -8.56
N LEU A 69 5.12 8.48 -7.42
CA LEU A 69 4.59 8.95 -6.14
C LEU A 69 5.25 10.24 -5.66
N CYS A 70 6.57 10.41 -5.86
CA CYS A 70 7.25 11.67 -5.58
C CYS A 70 6.81 12.81 -6.50
N THR A 71 6.27 12.51 -7.68
CA THR A 71 5.65 13.52 -8.54
C THR A 71 4.24 13.85 -8.09
N HIS A 72 3.49 12.85 -7.61
CA HIS A 72 2.07 12.94 -7.23
C HIS A 72 1.84 13.69 -5.90
N PHE A 73 2.53 13.30 -4.83
CA PHE A 73 2.25 13.79 -3.47
C PHE A 73 2.68 15.22 -3.07
N PRO A 74 3.61 15.93 -3.77
CA PRO A 74 3.92 17.33 -3.44
C PRO A 74 2.72 18.31 -3.54
N ARG A 75 1.63 17.90 -4.19
CA ARG A 75 0.34 18.60 -4.17
C ARG A 75 -0.70 17.71 -3.51
N ASN A 76 -0.44 17.30 -2.28
CA ASN A 76 -1.20 16.25 -1.62
C ASN A 76 -2.71 16.52 -1.75
N PRO A 77 -3.42 15.75 -2.60
CA PRO A 77 -4.80 16.04 -2.98
C PRO A 77 -5.74 15.96 -1.79
N LEU A 78 -5.24 15.36 -0.71
CA LEU A 78 -5.91 15.07 0.53
C LEU A 78 -5.87 16.21 1.56
N LEU A 79 -5.20 17.33 1.27
CA LEU A 79 -5.22 18.50 2.15
C LEU A 79 -6.59 19.18 2.26
N GLN A 80 -7.56 18.74 1.47
CA GLN A 80 -8.92 19.26 1.45
C GLN A 80 -9.91 18.17 1.86
N LYS A 81 -11.03 18.60 2.44
CA LYS A 81 -12.15 17.71 2.75
C LYS A 81 -12.67 17.07 1.47
N GLN A 82 -12.72 15.75 1.43
CA GLN A 82 -13.12 14.99 0.24
C GLN A 82 -13.94 13.76 0.63
N LEU A 83 -14.83 13.36 -0.28
CA LEU A 83 -15.54 12.09 -0.20
C LEU A 83 -14.57 10.91 -0.32
N GLU A 84 -15.00 9.79 0.23
CA GLU A 84 -14.26 8.54 0.29
C GLU A 84 -13.71 8.09 -1.08
N ARG A 85 -14.56 8.02 -2.11
CA ARG A 85 -14.16 7.62 -3.47
C ARG A 85 -13.10 8.53 -4.08
N ASN A 86 -13.22 9.85 -3.87
CA ASN A 86 -12.22 10.81 -4.36
C ASN A 86 -10.90 10.63 -3.62
N ALA A 87 -10.95 10.43 -2.31
CA ALA A 87 -9.77 10.18 -1.50
C ALA A 87 -9.08 8.86 -1.89
N GLY A 88 -9.83 7.83 -2.28
CA GLY A 88 -9.33 6.57 -2.81
C GLY A 88 -8.66 6.71 -4.18
N PHE A 89 -9.36 7.35 -5.12
CA PHE A 89 -8.87 7.64 -6.46
C PHE A 89 -7.60 8.48 -6.46
N LEU A 90 -7.50 9.44 -5.54
CA LEU A 90 -6.37 10.36 -5.48
C LEU A 90 -5.19 9.82 -4.66
N THR A 91 -5.31 8.70 -3.93
CA THR A 91 -4.14 8.13 -3.22
C THR A 91 -4.01 6.63 -3.32
N THR A 92 -4.96 5.88 -2.79
CA THR A 92 -4.78 4.43 -2.64
C THR A 92 -4.66 3.76 -4.00
N ILE A 93 -5.51 4.13 -4.96
CA ILE A 93 -5.48 3.58 -6.31
C ILE A 93 -4.12 3.86 -6.99
N PRO A 94 -3.61 5.11 -7.04
CA PRO A 94 -2.28 5.40 -7.56
C PRO A 94 -1.16 4.62 -6.87
N ILE A 95 -1.22 4.45 -5.55
CA ILE A 95 -0.21 3.68 -4.80
C ILE A 95 -0.27 2.21 -5.21
N LEU A 96 -1.43 1.56 -5.11
CA LEU A 96 -1.58 0.14 -5.43
C LEU A 96 -1.22 -0.14 -6.89
N HIS A 97 -1.73 0.68 -7.81
CA HIS A 97 -1.48 0.51 -9.23
C HIS A 97 0.02 0.55 -9.55
N ASN A 98 0.77 1.50 -8.98
CA ASN A 98 2.21 1.56 -9.20
C ASN A 98 2.99 0.50 -8.40
N LEU A 99 2.50 0.10 -7.23
CA LEU A 99 3.15 -0.92 -6.40
C LEU A 99 3.10 -2.29 -7.10
N PHE A 100 1.96 -2.60 -7.73
CA PHE A 100 1.69 -3.88 -8.40
C PHE A 100 1.82 -3.82 -9.93
N VAL A 101 2.29 -2.71 -10.51
CA VAL A 101 2.40 -2.53 -11.98
C VAL A 101 3.17 -3.67 -12.65
N SER A 102 4.20 -4.20 -11.99
CA SER A 102 5.03 -5.30 -12.49
C SER A 102 4.36 -6.67 -12.42
N ARG A 103 3.09 -6.75 -12.00
CA ARG A 103 2.30 -7.98 -11.80
C ARG A 103 0.91 -7.86 -12.43
N ASN A 104 0.75 -6.94 -13.39
CA ASN A 104 -0.51 -6.70 -14.10
C ASN A 104 -0.91 -7.83 -15.06
N ASP A 105 -0.02 -8.78 -15.30
CA ASP A 105 -0.25 -10.04 -16.01
C ASP A 105 -0.98 -11.08 -15.15
N ILE A 106 -0.72 -11.07 -13.83
CA ILE A 106 -1.27 -12.01 -12.86
C ILE A 106 -2.46 -11.40 -12.08
N LEU A 107 -2.41 -10.09 -11.86
CA LEU A 107 -3.34 -9.36 -11.00
C LEU A 107 -4.16 -8.35 -11.81
N ASP A 108 -5.49 -8.48 -11.72
CA ASP A 108 -6.44 -7.49 -12.21
C ASP A 108 -7.02 -6.68 -11.03
N MET A 109 -6.72 -5.39 -10.99
CA MET A 109 -7.15 -4.49 -9.92
C MET A 109 -8.56 -3.97 -10.20
N GLN A 110 -9.51 -4.27 -9.32
CA GLN A 110 -10.91 -3.86 -9.49
C GLN A 110 -11.41 -3.07 -8.29
N TRP A 111 -12.17 -2.00 -8.56
CA TRP A 111 -13.00 -1.35 -7.54
C TRP A 111 -14.26 -2.18 -7.32
N VAL A 112 -14.57 -2.50 -6.07
CA VAL A 112 -15.75 -3.27 -5.69
C VAL A 112 -16.55 -2.54 -4.63
N GLU A 113 -17.87 -2.62 -4.79
CA GLU A 113 -18.85 -2.23 -3.79
C GLU A 113 -19.66 -3.48 -3.48
N LYS A 114 -19.51 -4.02 -2.26
CA LYS A 114 -20.14 -5.28 -1.89
C LYS A 114 -20.85 -5.15 -0.56
N THR A 115 -21.95 -5.86 -0.46
CA THR A 115 -22.71 -6.02 0.78
C THR A 115 -22.39 -7.42 1.30
N ALA A 116 -21.75 -7.52 2.45
CA ALA A 116 -21.54 -8.81 3.09
C ALA A 116 -22.69 -9.11 4.07
N SER A 117 -23.33 -10.26 3.91
CA SER A 117 -24.33 -10.75 4.88
C SER A 117 -23.69 -10.98 6.25
N ALA A 118 -22.43 -11.42 6.28
CA ALA A 118 -21.62 -11.64 7.48
C ALA A 118 -21.40 -10.37 8.33
N THR A 119 -21.49 -9.18 7.73
CA THR A 119 -21.34 -7.88 8.41
C THR A 119 -22.69 -7.20 8.64
N GLY A 120 -23.80 -7.96 8.66
CA GLY A 120 -25.14 -7.42 8.92
C GLY A 120 -25.69 -6.57 7.78
N ASN A 121 -25.35 -6.90 6.53
CA ASN A 121 -25.67 -6.11 5.33
C ASN A 121 -24.99 -4.73 5.27
N THR A 122 -23.87 -4.58 5.95
CA THR A 122 -23.07 -3.37 5.84
C THR A 122 -22.34 -3.36 4.49
N LYS A 123 -22.49 -2.27 3.74
CA LYS A 123 -21.74 -2.04 2.51
C LYS A 123 -20.28 -1.74 2.82
N TRP A 124 -19.41 -2.30 2.01
CA TRP A 124 -18.00 -1.95 1.99
C TRP A 124 -17.57 -1.64 0.56
N ASP A 125 -16.77 -0.58 0.44
CA ASP A 125 -16.18 -0.10 -0.79
C ASP A 125 -14.67 -0.34 -0.71
N GLY A 126 -14.05 -0.84 -1.79
CA GLY A 126 -12.61 -1.06 -1.77
C GLY A 126 -12.01 -1.50 -3.09
N VAL A 127 -10.70 -1.71 -3.07
CA VAL A 127 -9.94 -2.25 -4.20
C VAL A 127 -9.62 -3.72 -3.92
N VAL A 128 -9.85 -4.60 -4.89
CA VAL A 128 -9.48 -6.03 -4.85
C VAL A 128 -8.57 -6.40 -6.00
N PHE A 129 -7.80 -7.47 -5.81
CA PHE A 129 -7.04 -8.12 -6.87
C PHE A 129 -7.73 -9.43 -7.28
N VAL A 130 -8.17 -9.49 -8.53
CA VAL A 130 -8.60 -10.73 -9.16
C VAL A 130 -7.37 -11.44 -9.69
N VAL A 131 -7.17 -12.68 -9.27
CA VAL A 131 -6.08 -13.54 -9.70
C VAL A 131 -6.60 -14.47 -10.79
N GLU A 132 -5.71 -14.98 -11.66
CA GLU A 132 -6.01 -15.90 -12.77
C GLU A 132 -7.22 -16.83 -12.55
N ASN A 133 -8.01 -17.06 -13.61
CA ASN A 133 -9.26 -17.84 -13.58
C ASN A 133 -10.36 -17.32 -12.63
N LYS A 134 -10.29 -16.04 -12.22
CA LYS A 134 -11.28 -15.35 -11.37
C LYS A 134 -11.34 -15.87 -9.93
N THR A 135 -10.30 -16.56 -9.47
CA THR A 135 -10.13 -16.85 -8.05
C THR A 135 -9.78 -15.53 -7.37
N VAL A 136 -10.73 -14.94 -6.65
CA VAL A 136 -10.54 -13.64 -6.00
C VAL A 136 -9.59 -13.83 -4.83
N THR A 137 -8.40 -13.21 -4.88
CA THR A 137 -7.58 -13.07 -3.67
C THR A 137 -7.89 -11.72 -3.03
N PRO A 138 -8.49 -11.73 -1.82
CA PRO A 138 -8.85 -10.50 -1.14
C PRO A 138 -7.61 -9.76 -0.65
N MET A 139 -7.15 -8.79 -1.43
CA MET A 139 -6.65 -7.55 -0.84
C MET A 139 -7.86 -6.65 -0.68
N PHE A 140 -8.15 -6.14 0.52
CA PHE A 140 -9.16 -5.10 0.66
C PHE A 140 -8.49 -3.80 1.09
N VAL A 141 -8.95 -2.70 0.50
CA VAL A 141 -8.62 -1.38 1.00
C VAL A 141 -9.88 -0.67 1.37
N GLU A 142 -10.12 -0.54 2.67
CA GLU A 142 -11.19 0.30 3.19
C GLU A 142 -10.68 1.72 3.44
N LEU A 143 -11.52 2.69 3.09
CA LEU A 143 -11.26 4.11 3.22
C LEU A 143 -12.23 4.66 4.26
N SER A 144 -11.85 4.73 5.52
CA SER A 144 -12.79 5.17 6.57
C SER A 144 -13.14 6.66 6.41
N GLY A 145 -14.28 6.96 5.77
CA GLY A 145 -14.94 8.28 5.83
C GLY A 145 -14.25 9.44 5.11
N GLY A 146 -13.44 9.18 4.09
CA GLY A 146 -12.70 10.27 3.43
C GLY A 146 -11.83 11.03 4.44
N ILE A 147 -11.57 12.31 4.21
CA ILE A 147 -10.73 13.12 5.13
C ILE A 147 -11.61 14.10 5.84
N ASN A 148 -11.72 13.93 7.17
CA ASN A 148 -12.60 14.73 8.03
C ASN A 148 -14.04 14.81 7.49
N PHE A 149 -14.52 13.76 6.82
CA PHE A 149 -15.87 13.66 6.28
C PHE A 149 -16.67 12.61 7.07
N ASN A 150 -17.23 13.05 8.20
CA ASN A 150 -18.05 12.21 9.07
C ASN A 150 -17.34 10.91 9.54
N SER A 151 -16.03 10.94 9.75
CA SER A 151 -15.32 9.93 10.53
C SER A 151 -15.71 10.10 12.00
N THR A 152 -16.28 9.07 12.59
CA THR A 152 -16.59 9.01 14.03
C THR A 152 -15.96 7.72 14.55
N ASP A 153 -15.58 7.66 15.83
CA ASP A 153 -15.00 6.47 16.47
C ASP A 153 -15.87 5.21 16.25
N LYS A 154 -17.19 5.41 16.18
CA LYS A 154 -18.14 4.34 15.86
C LYS A 154 -17.98 3.84 14.42
N LYS A 155 -17.83 4.76 13.45
CA LYS A 155 -17.60 4.40 12.04
C LYS A 155 -16.29 3.64 11.89
N GLU A 156 -15.24 4.08 12.57
CA GLU A 156 -13.95 3.38 12.59
C GLU A 156 -14.08 1.96 13.16
N THR A 157 -14.76 1.80 14.29
CA THR A 157 -15.02 0.48 14.91
C THR A 157 -15.85 -0.44 14.00
N ASP A 158 -16.80 0.12 13.24
CA ASP A 158 -17.61 -0.66 12.32
C ASP A 158 -16.86 -1.01 11.02
N ASP A 159 -15.93 -0.15 10.58
CA ASP A 159 -15.02 -0.41 9.47
C ASP A 159 -14.03 -1.54 9.84
N GLU A 160 -13.44 -1.51 11.05
CA GLU A 160 -12.59 -2.60 11.57
C GLU A 160 -13.29 -3.97 11.68
N LYS A 161 -14.62 -4.04 11.66
CA LYS A 161 -15.34 -5.32 11.64
C LYS A 161 -15.49 -5.92 10.25
N LYS A 162 -15.17 -5.16 9.19
CA LYS A 162 -15.32 -5.60 7.79
C LYS A 162 -14.05 -6.24 7.22
N LEU A 163 -12.96 -6.28 8.00
CA LEU A 163 -11.64 -6.65 7.50
C LEU A 163 -11.54 -8.14 7.16
N LEU A 164 -10.79 -8.45 6.10
CA LEU A 164 -10.47 -9.83 5.70
C LEU A 164 -9.04 -9.92 5.12
N ILE A 165 -8.34 -11.03 5.40
CA ILE A 165 -7.12 -11.63 4.81
C ILE A 165 -5.87 -10.73 4.59
N ALA A 166 -5.92 -9.57 3.92
CA ALA A 166 -4.80 -8.62 3.81
C ALA A 166 -5.29 -7.22 3.44
N ASN A 167 -4.91 -6.19 4.21
CA ASN A 167 -5.55 -4.88 4.07
C ASN A 167 -4.58 -3.69 4.11
N ILE A 168 -4.78 -2.74 3.19
CA ILE A 168 -4.25 -1.40 3.37
C ILE A 168 -5.38 -0.50 3.83
N PHE A 169 -5.28 0.11 5.01
CA PHE A 169 -6.25 1.12 5.44
C PHE A 169 -5.71 2.50 5.22
N LYS A 170 -6.63 3.44 5.01
CA LYS A 170 -6.31 4.85 5.05
C LYS A 170 -7.20 5.56 6.06
N LEU A 171 -6.58 6.07 7.11
CA LEU A 171 -7.21 6.90 8.13
C LEU A 171 -6.35 8.15 8.32
N ASP A 172 -6.96 9.35 8.32
CA ASP A 172 -6.29 10.61 8.66
C ASP A 172 -4.91 10.83 8.01
N MET A 173 -4.83 10.62 6.69
CA MET A 173 -3.59 10.75 5.90
C MET A 173 -2.54 9.67 6.16
N ILE A 174 -2.82 8.69 7.01
CA ILE A 174 -1.91 7.58 7.30
C ILE A 174 -2.40 6.37 6.52
N LEU A 175 -1.45 5.72 5.84
CA LEU A 175 -1.65 4.42 5.21
C LEU A 175 -1.16 3.36 6.20
N TYR A 176 -2.02 2.43 6.52
CA TYR A 176 -1.75 1.29 7.37
C TYR A 176 -1.55 0.08 6.47
N PHE A 177 -0.44 -0.62 6.64
CA PHE A 177 -0.17 -1.85 5.92
C PHE A 177 -0.40 -3.00 6.90
N GLU A 178 -1.55 -3.64 6.79
CA GLU A 178 -2.04 -4.61 7.77
C GLU A 178 -2.34 -5.97 7.13
N SER A 179 -2.39 -7.00 7.95
CA SER A 179 -2.91 -8.32 7.59
C SER A 179 -3.89 -8.80 8.65
N LEU A 180 -4.87 -9.58 8.21
CA LEU A 180 -5.81 -10.26 9.11
C LEU A 180 -5.66 -11.76 8.89
N THR A 181 -5.10 -12.46 9.87
CA THR A 181 -4.80 -13.89 9.77
C THR A 181 -5.73 -14.67 10.69
N TYR A 182 -6.33 -15.75 10.19
CA TYR A 182 -7.11 -16.65 11.02
C TYR A 182 -6.18 -17.64 11.72
N PHE A 183 -6.23 -17.71 13.05
CA PHE A 183 -5.40 -18.55 13.89
C PHE A 183 -6.21 -19.09 15.06
N ASP A 184 -6.25 -20.42 15.21
CA ASP A 184 -6.90 -21.14 16.31
C ASP A 184 -8.25 -20.54 16.75
N ASP A 185 -9.17 -20.40 15.80
CA ASP A 185 -10.53 -19.88 15.96
C ASP A 185 -10.71 -18.36 16.11
N TYR A 186 -9.63 -17.57 16.06
CA TYR A 186 -9.69 -16.11 16.12
C TYR A 186 -9.03 -15.45 14.91
N TYR A 187 -9.47 -14.23 14.58
CA TYR A 187 -8.78 -13.39 13.63
C TYR A 187 -7.77 -12.49 14.35
N VAL A 188 -6.51 -12.58 13.93
CA VAL A 188 -5.41 -11.75 14.43
C VAL A 188 -5.12 -10.65 13.43
N LYS A 189 -5.31 -9.40 13.85
CA LYS A 189 -4.91 -8.20 13.09
C LYS A 189 -3.47 -7.86 13.40
N ARG A 190 -2.64 -7.72 12.37
CA ARG A 190 -1.25 -7.26 12.49
C ARG A 190 -1.04 -6.01 11.66
N THR A 191 -0.57 -4.94 12.30
CA THR A 191 -0.06 -3.74 11.62
C THR A 191 1.43 -3.92 11.36
N HIS A 192 1.83 -4.06 10.09
CA HIS A 192 3.24 -4.25 9.72
C HIS A 192 4.01 -2.95 9.83
N PHE A 193 3.46 -1.89 9.24
CA PHE A 193 3.98 -0.54 9.35
C PHE A 193 2.92 0.46 8.92
N THR A 194 3.17 1.73 9.25
CA THR A 194 2.39 2.85 8.78
C THR A 194 3.26 3.82 8.00
N VAL A 195 2.64 4.57 7.09
CA VAL A 195 3.29 5.64 6.36
C VAL A 195 2.32 6.79 6.16
N SER A 196 2.77 8.01 6.43
CA SER A 196 1.97 9.20 6.19
C SER A 196 1.99 9.56 4.71
N CYS A 197 0.82 9.85 4.13
CA CYS A 197 0.68 10.47 2.82
C CYS A 197 1.43 11.82 2.82
N PRO A 198 2.48 12.00 2.01
CA PRO A 198 3.34 13.17 2.08
C PRO A 198 2.58 14.44 1.80
N SER A 199 2.63 15.43 2.70
CA SER A 199 2.09 16.78 2.48
C SER A 199 3.17 17.85 2.33
N THR A 200 4.42 17.49 2.57
CA THR A 200 5.60 18.36 2.48
C THR A 200 6.76 17.58 1.87
N CYS A 201 7.81 18.29 1.45
CA CYS A 201 9.01 17.64 0.92
C CYS A 201 9.69 16.73 1.95
N SER A 202 9.77 17.16 3.22
CA SER A 202 10.35 16.32 4.28
C SER A 202 9.55 15.03 4.49
N LYS A 203 8.23 15.13 4.55
CA LYS A 203 7.36 13.93 4.64
C LYS A 203 7.47 13.03 3.40
N LEU A 204 7.86 13.58 2.25
CA LEU A 204 8.09 12.78 1.05
C LEU A 204 9.39 11.96 1.17
N ILE A 205 10.43 12.53 1.77
CA ILE A 205 11.66 11.79 2.08
C ILE A 205 11.34 10.64 3.05
N ASP A 206 10.55 10.90 4.11
CA ASP A 206 10.11 9.87 5.05
C ASP A 206 9.30 8.76 4.35
N PHE A 207 8.44 9.13 3.39
CA PHE A 207 7.69 8.16 2.59
C PHE A 207 8.59 7.31 1.70
N VAL A 208 9.60 7.92 1.05
CA VAL A 208 10.60 7.19 0.26
C VAL A 208 11.37 6.20 1.13
N ALA A 209 11.67 6.55 2.37
CA ALA A 209 12.30 5.65 3.33
C ALA A 209 11.49 4.38 3.61
N LYS A 210 10.15 4.44 3.43
CA LYS A 210 9.23 3.31 3.62
C LYS A 210 9.00 2.44 2.39
N ILE A 211 9.47 2.85 1.20
CA ILE A 211 9.30 2.09 -0.04
C ILE A 211 9.80 0.63 0.07
N PRO A 212 10.97 0.33 0.68
CA PRO A 212 11.39 -1.05 0.88
C PRO A 212 10.33 -1.90 1.60
N GLN A 213 9.76 -1.38 2.71
CA GLN A 213 8.72 -2.07 3.48
C GLN A 213 7.44 -2.28 2.66
N MET A 214 7.07 -1.33 1.79
CA MET A 214 5.94 -1.50 0.86
C MET A 214 6.18 -2.64 -0.14
N PHE A 215 7.42 -2.80 -0.61
CA PHE A 215 7.80 -3.88 -1.52
C PHE A 215 7.89 -5.25 -0.82
N GLU A 216 8.26 -5.28 0.45
CA GLU A 216 8.16 -6.46 1.33
C GLU A 216 6.69 -6.86 1.53
N TYR A 217 5.83 -5.90 1.86
CA TYR A 217 4.39 -6.13 2.00
C TYR A 217 3.75 -6.65 0.72
N ARG A 218 4.08 -6.02 -0.41
CA ARG A 218 3.70 -6.51 -1.75
C ARG A 218 4.13 -7.95 -1.95
N GLN A 219 5.35 -8.30 -1.56
CA GLN A 219 5.85 -9.66 -1.71
C GLN A 219 5.13 -10.66 -0.80
N GLY A 220 4.78 -10.27 0.43
CA GLY A 220 3.94 -11.06 1.33
C GLY A 220 2.59 -11.38 0.68
N ILE A 221 1.92 -10.38 0.09
CA ILE A 221 0.67 -10.58 -0.65
C ILE A 221 0.86 -11.55 -1.82
N LEU A 222 1.92 -11.40 -2.61
CA LEU A 222 2.19 -12.29 -3.74
C LEU A 222 2.47 -13.73 -3.30
N ASN A 223 3.08 -13.93 -2.13
CA ASN A 223 3.31 -15.26 -1.58
C ASN A 223 1.99 -15.91 -1.15
N LEU A 224 1.13 -15.17 -0.44
CA LEU A 224 -0.22 -15.62 -0.07
C LEU A 224 -1.06 -16.00 -1.31
N ILE A 225 -1.02 -15.16 -2.35
CA ILE A 225 -1.69 -15.44 -3.62
C ILE A 225 -1.19 -16.77 -4.21
N LYS A 226 0.11 -17.00 -4.24
CA LYS A 226 0.67 -18.27 -4.76
C LYS A 226 0.22 -19.47 -3.96
N GLU A 227 0.19 -19.38 -2.63
CA GLU A 227 -0.30 -20.46 -1.77
C GLU A 227 -1.78 -20.76 -2.06
N MET A 228 -2.61 -19.74 -2.27
CA MET A 228 -4.03 -19.91 -2.60
C MET A 228 -4.28 -20.50 -3.99
N ILE A 229 -3.41 -20.26 -4.97
CA ILE A 229 -3.53 -20.86 -6.33
C ILE A 229 -3.06 -22.33 -6.35
N LEU A 230 -2.12 -22.69 -5.48
CA LEU A 230 -1.54 -24.04 -5.41
C LEU A 230 -2.35 -25.02 -4.55
N LEU A 231 -3.39 -24.55 -3.86
CA LEU A 231 -4.38 -25.33 -3.12
C LEU A 231 -5.59 -25.69 -4.00
#